data_AF-A0A920PWD4-F1
#
_entry.id   AF-A0A920PWD4-F1
#
_cell.length_a   1.000
_cell.length_b   1.000
_cell.length_c   1.000
_cell.angle_alpha   90.00
_cell.angle_beta   90.00
_cell.angle_gamma   90.00
#
_symmetry.space_group_name_H-M   'P 1'
#
loop_
_entity.id
_entity.type
_entity.pdbx_description
1 polymer ?
#
loop_
_entity_poly.entity_id
_entity_poly.type
_entity_poly.pdbx_seq_one_letter_code
_entity_poly.pdbx_strand_id
1 'polypeptide(L)'
;MVNSLKNKLIAQPRTEIFVVFGALLSAIGFNLWHLFPETTGGAMTGGDSLFHLLLTESAVEAVTNGRDVTDHWQTLSLGFPVFHHYQHLPHIALALLHLVTFEAFSLLNVMRWTTYLILSLFPLSIFWSLRRFSFDRTTCAMGAVLASLIGNDFQLWGGFGYVNYMSDGWGLYTQLWGMVLLPIALALGFHTIRTSQGYFSATLFLSATLMSHLLYGYMAFLTLGFLALIPLTQVTVGRSLFLIILNQWKRLAGFFCSRVLSVTMYFLLPFVLDHEHFGGGPTSKADNNRFLWTPSGP
;
A
#
# COMPACT_ATOMS: atom_id res chain seq x y z
N MET A 1 0.13 -49.43 2.94
CA MET A 1 0.62 -48.07 3.24
C MET A 1 0.08 -46.99 2.28
N VAL A 2 -0.16 -47.28 1.00
CA VAL A 2 -0.68 -46.33 -0.01
C VAL A 2 -2.15 -45.93 0.20
N ASN A 3 -2.99 -46.81 0.76
CA ASN A 3 -4.40 -46.50 1.04
C ASN A 3 -4.62 -45.52 2.22
N SER A 4 -3.65 -45.37 3.13
CA SER A 4 -3.76 -44.45 4.27
C SER A 4 -3.53 -42.98 3.87
N LEU A 5 -2.68 -42.74 2.85
CA LEU A 5 -2.42 -41.40 2.33
C LEU A 5 -3.55 -40.88 1.42
N LYS A 6 -4.22 -41.75 0.67
CA LYS A 6 -5.42 -41.36 -0.10
C LYS A 6 -6.60 -40.99 0.79
N ASN A 7 -6.78 -41.65 1.94
CA ASN A 7 -7.86 -41.34 2.87
C ASN A 7 -7.66 -40.01 3.62
N LYS A 8 -6.43 -39.50 3.73
CA LYS A 8 -6.14 -38.16 4.29
C LYS A 8 -6.48 -37.01 3.35
N LEU A 9 -6.61 -37.27 2.05
CA LEU A 9 -6.88 -36.25 1.02
C LEU A 9 -8.39 -36.04 0.77
N ILE A 10 -9.26 -36.87 1.34
CA ILE A 10 -10.71 -36.90 1.01
C ILE A 10 -11.61 -36.39 2.15
N ALA A 11 -11.06 -36.10 3.33
CA ALA A 11 -11.84 -35.50 4.43
C ALA A 11 -11.03 -34.44 5.18
N GLN A 12 -10.95 -33.22 4.63
CA GLN A 12 -10.81 -32.06 5.52
C GLN A 12 -12.10 -31.96 6.33
N PRO A 13 -12.06 -32.09 7.66
CA PRO A 13 -13.28 -32.29 8.43
C PRO A 13 -14.09 -30.99 8.39
N ARG A 14 -15.42 -31.08 8.24
CA ARG A 14 -16.33 -29.92 8.24
C ARG A 14 -16.03 -28.92 9.38
N THR A 15 -15.53 -29.43 10.50
CA THR A 15 -15.04 -28.65 11.65
C THR A 15 -13.95 -27.64 11.31
N GLU A 16 -12.95 -27.98 10.49
CA GLU A 16 -11.88 -27.06 10.07
C GLU A 16 -12.46 -25.86 9.32
N ILE A 17 -13.44 -26.10 8.45
CA ILE A 17 -14.14 -25.05 7.70
C ILE A 17 -14.86 -24.12 8.68
N PHE A 18 -15.63 -24.66 9.63
CA PHE A 18 -16.31 -23.86 10.66
C PHE A 18 -15.33 -23.05 11.51
N VAL A 19 -14.19 -23.63 11.91
CA VAL A 19 -13.16 -22.94 12.67
C VAL A 19 -12.56 -21.78 11.86
N VAL A 20 -12.23 -22.01 10.59
CA VAL A 20 -11.66 -20.98 9.71
C VAL A 20 -12.65 -19.83 9.47
N PHE A 21 -13.90 -20.15 9.14
CA PHE A 21 -14.94 -19.14 8.96
C PHE A 21 -15.23 -18.38 10.26
N GLY A 22 -15.33 -19.10 11.39
CA GLY A 22 -15.54 -18.49 12.70
C GLY A 22 -14.40 -17.54 13.06
N ALA A 23 -13.14 -17.94 12.86
CA ALA A 23 -11.98 -17.09 13.12
C ALA A 23 -11.98 -15.82 12.24
N LEU A 24 -12.28 -15.94 10.95
CA LEU A 24 -12.36 -14.79 10.03
C LEU A 24 -13.49 -13.84 10.39
N LEU A 25 -14.70 -14.37 10.63
CA LEU A 25 -15.84 -13.56 11.02
C LEU A 25 -15.62 -12.88 12.37
N SER A 26 -14.97 -13.57 13.33
CA SER A 26 -14.60 -12.97 14.60
C SER A 26 -13.57 -11.85 14.44
N ALA A 27 -12.53 -12.04 13.62
CA ALA A 27 -11.53 -11.00 13.37
C ALA A 27 -12.13 -9.75 12.71
N ILE A 28 -12.92 -9.95 11.65
CA ILE A 28 -13.60 -8.85 10.94
C ILE A 28 -14.66 -8.21 11.86
N GLY A 29 -15.47 -9.01 12.53
CA GLY A 29 -16.51 -8.55 13.44
C GLY A 29 -15.94 -7.77 14.63
N PHE A 30 -14.81 -8.21 15.18
CA PHE A 30 -14.06 -7.48 16.20
C PHE A 30 -13.64 -6.10 15.69
N ASN A 31 -13.02 -6.03 14.50
CA ASN A 31 -12.61 -4.75 13.92
C ASN A 31 -13.82 -3.84 13.65
N LEU A 32 -14.88 -4.39 13.05
CA LEU A 32 -16.10 -3.65 12.75
C LEU A 32 -16.71 -3.06 14.02
N TRP A 33 -16.75 -3.80 15.12
CA TRP A 33 -17.26 -3.33 16.40
C TRP A 33 -16.34 -2.31 17.06
N HIS A 34 -15.04 -2.61 17.15
CA HIS A 34 -14.05 -1.77 17.82
C HIS A 34 -13.86 -0.41 17.12
N LEU A 35 -13.86 -0.41 15.79
CA LEU A 35 -13.62 0.78 14.96
C LEU A 35 -14.91 1.53 14.60
N PHE A 36 -16.09 1.02 14.95
CA PHE A 36 -17.37 1.67 14.60
C PHE A 36 -17.44 3.15 15.02
N PRO A 37 -16.96 3.55 16.21
CA PRO A 37 -17.01 4.96 16.64
C PRO A 37 -16.32 5.93 15.67
N GLU A 38 -15.31 5.48 14.91
CA GLU A 38 -14.60 6.29 13.91
C GLU A 38 -15.50 6.77 12.77
N THR A 39 -16.59 6.05 12.48
CA THR A 39 -17.54 6.42 11.42
C THR A 39 -18.44 7.59 11.82
N THR A 40 -18.62 7.81 13.12
CA THR A 40 -19.57 8.78 13.69
C THR A 40 -18.90 9.94 14.43
N GLY A 41 -17.56 10.02 14.41
CA GLY A 41 -16.78 11.02 15.13
C GLY A 41 -17.05 12.48 14.73
N GLY A 42 -16.59 13.43 15.55
CA GLY A 42 -16.75 14.88 15.37
C GLY A 42 -15.94 15.48 14.21
N ALA A 43 -15.14 16.53 14.42
CA ALA A 43 -14.20 16.99 13.39
C ALA A 43 -13.04 15.98 13.22
N MET A 44 -12.32 16.00 12.08
CA MET A 44 -11.02 15.32 11.98
C MET A 44 -10.00 16.13 12.77
N THR A 45 -9.63 15.64 13.94
CA THR A 45 -8.84 16.38 14.94
C THR A 45 -7.36 15.98 14.99
N GLY A 46 -6.97 14.87 14.34
CA GLY A 46 -5.60 14.34 14.40
C GLY A 46 -4.89 14.15 13.04
N GLY A 47 -3.57 14.39 13.07
CA GLY A 47 -2.60 13.93 12.06
C GLY A 47 -2.79 14.44 10.63
N ASP A 48 -2.44 13.59 9.66
CA ASP A 48 -2.41 13.89 8.23
C ASP A 48 -3.78 13.74 7.55
N SER A 49 -4.84 13.40 8.30
CA SER A 49 -6.18 13.14 7.75
C SER A 49 -6.74 14.33 6.97
N LEU A 50 -6.60 15.55 7.51
CA LEU A 50 -7.06 16.77 6.86
C LEU A 50 -6.29 17.04 5.55
N PHE A 51 -4.98 16.79 5.56
CA PHE A 51 -4.16 16.91 4.37
C PHE A 51 -4.67 15.98 3.26
N HIS A 52 -4.93 14.71 3.57
CA HIS A 52 -5.50 13.77 2.62
C HIS A 52 -6.90 14.13 2.13
N LEU A 53 -7.74 14.71 3.00
CA LEU A 53 -9.07 15.18 2.62
C LEU A 53 -8.94 16.29 1.56
N LEU A 54 -8.10 17.30 1.80
CA LEU A 54 -7.87 18.40 0.86
C LEU A 54 -7.26 17.94 -0.47
N LEU A 55 -6.39 16.94 -0.47
CA LEU A 55 -5.91 16.33 -1.72
C LEU A 55 -7.03 15.63 -2.49
N THR A 56 -7.95 14.98 -1.77
CA THR A 56 -9.11 14.32 -2.39
C THR A 56 -10.09 15.34 -2.95
N GLU A 57 -10.35 16.45 -2.24
CA GLU A 57 -11.19 17.55 -2.73
C GLU A 57 -10.61 18.13 -4.03
N SER A 58 -9.29 18.35 -4.07
CA SER A 58 -8.62 18.84 -5.27
C SER A 58 -8.73 17.86 -6.45
N ALA A 59 -8.67 16.55 -6.19
CA ALA A 59 -8.90 15.53 -7.21
C ALA A 59 -10.36 15.51 -7.70
N VAL A 60 -11.35 15.69 -6.83
CA VAL A 60 -12.76 15.84 -7.23
C VAL A 60 -12.94 17.08 -8.12
N GLU A 61 -12.34 18.21 -7.73
CA GLU A 61 -12.36 19.45 -8.50
C GLU A 61 -11.66 19.31 -9.85
N ALA A 62 -10.59 18.51 -9.94
CA ALA A 62 -9.92 18.23 -11.20
C ALA A 62 -10.83 17.43 -12.15
N VAL A 63 -11.42 16.33 -11.66
CA VAL A 63 -12.33 15.48 -12.46
C VAL A 63 -13.55 16.26 -12.94
N THR A 64 -14.21 16.99 -12.05
CA THR A 64 -15.45 17.74 -12.34
C THR A 64 -15.24 18.85 -13.36
N ASN A 65 -14.06 19.46 -13.39
CA ASN A 65 -13.70 20.51 -14.35
C ASN A 65 -12.97 19.98 -15.59
N GLY A 66 -12.86 18.67 -15.78
CA GLY A 66 -12.18 18.06 -16.94
C GLY A 66 -10.68 18.34 -17.00
N ARG A 67 -10.04 18.61 -15.86
CA ARG A 67 -8.57 18.76 -15.73
C ARG A 67 -7.91 17.39 -15.53
N ASP A 68 -6.58 17.36 -15.65
CA ASP A 68 -5.82 16.17 -15.31
C ASP A 68 -5.94 15.84 -13.81
N VAL A 69 -6.39 14.63 -13.50
CA VAL A 69 -6.63 14.17 -12.13
C VAL A 69 -5.33 13.76 -11.44
N THR A 70 -4.30 13.47 -12.23
CA THR A 70 -2.98 13.04 -11.77
C THR A 70 -1.97 14.18 -11.69
N ASP A 71 -2.29 15.31 -12.32
CA ASP A 71 -1.46 16.51 -12.40
C ASP A 71 -2.34 17.77 -12.24
N HIS A 72 -2.80 18.01 -11.01
CA HIS A 72 -3.48 19.25 -10.65
C HIS A 72 -2.78 19.95 -9.50
N TRP A 73 -2.86 21.28 -9.53
CA TRP A 73 -2.23 22.11 -8.51
C TRP A 73 -3.10 22.23 -7.28
N GLN A 74 -2.49 22.04 -6.12
CA GLN A 74 -3.11 22.21 -4.83
C GLN A 74 -2.33 23.32 -4.08
N THR A 75 -3.03 24.29 -3.50
CA THR A 75 -2.41 25.54 -3.01
C THR A 75 -1.74 25.43 -1.63
N LEU A 76 -1.81 24.27 -0.97
CA LEU A 76 -1.07 24.01 0.26
C LEU A 76 0.44 24.07 -0.01
N SER A 77 1.20 24.22 1.08
CA SER A 77 2.66 24.23 1.02
C SER A 77 3.22 25.30 0.06
N LEU A 78 2.59 26.48 0.04
CA LEU A 78 2.98 27.65 -0.78
C LEU A 78 3.00 27.36 -2.29
N GLY A 79 2.13 26.46 -2.75
CA GLY A 79 2.05 26.06 -4.15
C GLY A 79 3.08 25.00 -4.54
N PHE A 80 3.44 24.10 -3.63
CA PHE A 80 4.24 22.92 -3.98
C PHE A 80 3.38 21.92 -4.81
N PRO A 81 3.89 21.34 -5.91
CA PRO A 81 3.15 20.39 -6.73
C PRO A 81 3.04 19.01 -6.06
N VAL A 82 2.15 18.89 -5.06
CA VAL A 82 2.04 17.68 -4.23
C VAL A 82 1.79 16.42 -5.06
N PHE A 83 0.90 16.44 -6.05
CA PHE A 83 0.52 15.25 -6.83
C PHE A 83 1.66 14.69 -7.69
N HIS A 84 2.68 15.48 -8.01
CA HIS A 84 3.90 15.03 -8.71
C HIS A 84 4.76 14.10 -7.84
N HIS A 85 4.78 14.36 -6.53
CA HIS A 85 5.75 13.74 -5.62
C HIS A 85 5.10 12.88 -4.53
N TYR A 86 3.78 12.99 -4.37
CA TYR A 86 3.02 12.30 -3.36
C TYR A 86 2.15 11.20 -3.95
N GLN A 87 1.86 10.21 -3.10
CA GLN A 87 1.12 9.01 -3.43
C GLN A 87 -0.36 9.33 -3.59
N HIS A 88 -0.82 9.54 -4.82
CA HIS A 88 -2.15 10.08 -5.10
C HIS A 88 -3.22 9.02 -5.42
N LEU A 89 -2.85 7.74 -5.62
CA LEU A 89 -3.83 6.71 -5.98
C LEU A 89 -4.99 6.59 -4.98
N PRO A 90 -4.76 6.62 -3.65
CA PRO A 90 -5.84 6.57 -2.65
C PRO A 90 -6.79 7.76 -2.74
N HIS A 91 -6.28 8.97 -3.06
CA HIS A 91 -7.07 10.18 -3.21
C HIS A 91 -7.91 10.14 -4.48
N ILE A 92 -7.32 9.74 -5.61
CA ILE A 92 -8.04 9.59 -6.88
C ILE A 92 -9.13 8.53 -6.73
N ALA A 93 -8.84 7.38 -6.13
CA ALA A 93 -9.82 6.33 -5.90
C ALA A 93 -11.00 6.82 -5.05
N LEU A 94 -10.71 7.60 -4.01
CA LEU A 94 -11.73 8.18 -3.13
C LEU A 94 -12.57 9.26 -3.84
N ALA A 95 -11.94 10.12 -4.64
CA ALA A 95 -12.63 11.12 -5.46
C ALA A 95 -13.59 10.46 -6.46
N LEU A 96 -13.15 9.41 -7.16
CA LEU A 96 -14.00 8.65 -8.06
C LEU A 96 -15.16 7.97 -7.33
N LEU A 97 -14.92 7.42 -6.13
CA LEU A 97 -15.99 6.83 -5.32
C LEU A 97 -17.03 7.88 -4.91
N HIS A 98 -16.59 9.07 -4.52
CA HIS A 98 -17.48 10.18 -4.16
C HIS A 98 -18.36 10.60 -5.36
N LEU A 99 -17.78 10.68 -6.56
CA LEU A 99 -18.51 11.01 -7.78
C LEU A 99 -19.48 9.90 -8.22
N VAL A 100 -19.07 8.62 -8.15
CA VAL A 100 -19.93 7.47 -8.50
C VAL A 100 -21.09 7.31 -7.54
N THR A 101 -20.93 7.74 -6.28
CA THR A 101 -22.03 7.81 -5.30
C THR A 101 -22.92 9.03 -5.49
N PHE A 102 -22.74 9.80 -6.58
CA PHE A 102 -23.47 11.03 -6.89
C PHE A 102 -23.42 12.04 -5.75
N GLU A 103 -22.29 12.09 -5.04
CA GLU A 103 -22.07 12.98 -3.90
C GLU A 103 -23.13 12.81 -2.79
N ALA A 104 -23.77 11.63 -2.71
CA ALA A 104 -24.82 11.34 -1.72
C ALA A 104 -24.33 11.45 -0.26
N PHE A 105 -23.02 11.33 -0.05
CA PHE A 105 -22.37 11.50 1.25
C PHE A 105 -21.25 12.52 1.12
N SER A 106 -21.03 13.34 2.16
CA SER A 106 -19.89 14.26 2.20
C SER A 106 -18.56 13.50 2.04
N LEU A 107 -17.57 14.13 1.41
CA LEU A 107 -16.28 13.49 1.14
C LEU A 107 -15.58 13.02 2.43
N LEU A 108 -15.71 13.78 3.51
CA LEU A 108 -15.27 13.40 4.85
C LEU A 108 -15.90 12.07 5.29
N ASN A 109 -17.21 11.90 5.11
CA ASN A 109 -17.89 10.65 5.45
C ASN A 109 -17.41 9.51 4.57
N VAL A 110 -17.24 9.73 3.27
CA VAL A 110 -16.68 8.71 2.38
C VAL A 110 -15.29 8.28 2.87
N MET A 111 -14.39 9.22 3.21
CA MET A 111 -13.06 8.92 3.74
C MET A 111 -13.09 8.12 5.05
N ARG A 112 -14.02 8.45 5.96
CA ARG A 112 -14.19 7.71 7.22
C ARG A 112 -14.65 6.29 6.98
N TRP A 113 -15.68 6.11 6.16
CA TRP A 113 -16.21 4.80 5.83
C TRP A 113 -15.20 3.95 5.07
N THR A 114 -14.42 4.53 4.14
CA THR A 114 -13.36 3.78 3.46
C THR A 114 -12.25 3.38 4.42
N THR A 115 -11.78 4.29 5.28
CA THR A 115 -10.79 3.99 6.33
C THR A 115 -11.28 2.85 7.23
N TYR A 116 -12.51 2.98 7.75
CA TYR A 116 -13.16 1.99 8.60
C TYR A 116 -13.26 0.62 7.92
N LEU A 117 -13.76 0.56 6.69
CA LEU A 117 -13.97 -0.69 5.97
C LEU A 117 -12.65 -1.36 5.56
N ILE A 118 -11.70 -0.59 5.02
CA ILE A 118 -10.39 -1.12 4.60
C ILE A 118 -9.65 -1.71 5.81
N LEU A 119 -9.65 -1.00 6.93
CA LEU A 119 -9.01 -1.44 8.17
C LEU A 119 -9.73 -2.67 8.75
N SER A 120 -11.06 -2.68 8.73
CA SER A 120 -11.85 -3.82 9.21
C SER A 120 -11.68 -5.09 8.38
N LEU A 121 -11.48 -4.94 7.07
CA LEU A 121 -11.34 -6.03 6.11
C LEU A 121 -9.88 -6.46 5.90
N PHE A 122 -8.90 -5.79 6.52
CA PHE A 122 -7.49 -6.17 6.45
C PHE A 122 -7.20 -7.66 6.73
N PRO A 123 -7.87 -8.33 7.70
CA PRO A 123 -7.69 -9.77 7.93
C PRO A 123 -7.92 -10.63 6.69
N LEU A 124 -8.83 -10.24 5.79
CA LEU A 124 -9.08 -10.96 4.53
C LEU A 124 -7.86 -10.89 3.61
N SER A 125 -7.19 -9.74 3.56
CA SER A 125 -5.99 -9.55 2.75
C SER A 125 -4.87 -10.49 3.20
N ILE A 126 -4.65 -10.59 4.52
CA ILE A 126 -3.68 -11.51 5.11
C ILE A 126 -4.07 -12.97 4.86
N PHE A 127 -5.32 -13.34 5.14
CA PHE A 127 -5.82 -14.70 4.91
C PHE A 127 -5.61 -15.13 3.46
N TRP A 128 -6.07 -14.31 2.52
CA TRP A 128 -5.98 -14.61 1.09
C TRP A 128 -4.53 -14.75 0.65
N SER A 129 -3.65 -13.88 1.12
CA SER A 129 -2.24 -13.90 0.75
C SER A 129 -1.52 -15.14 1.29
N LEU A 130 -1.74 -15.50 2.55
CA LEU A 130 -1.20 -16.72 3.15
C LEU A 130 -1.68 -17.99 2.41
N ARG A 131 -2.94 -17.99 1.93
CA ARG A 131 -3.44 -19.09 1.08
C ARG A 131 -2.65 -19.21 -0.22
N ARG A 132 -2.16 -18.12 -0.80
CA ARG A 132 -1.32 -18.12 -2.02
C ARG A 132 0.13 -18.55 -1.75
N PHE A 133 0.61 -18.38 -0.52
CA PHE A 133 1.88 -18.95 -0.07
C PHE A 133 1.79 -20.46 0.26
N SER A 134 0.63 -21.10 0.04
CA SER A 134 0.39 -22.53 0.27
C SER A 134 0.40 -22.95 1.74
N PHE A 135 0.18 -22.01 2.68
CA PHE A 135 -0.08 -22.37 4.09
C PHE A 135 -1.44 -23.09 4.24
N ASP A 136 -1.56 -23.92 5.27
CA ASP A 136 -2.84 -24.57 5.60
C ASP A 136 -3.90 -23.54 6.03
N ARG A 137 -5.18 -23.92 5.99
CA ARG A 137 -6.29 -22.97 6.22
C ARG A 137 -6.29 -22.45 7.66
N THR A 138 -5.94 -23.29 8.61
CA THR A 138 -5.84 -22.94 10.03
C THR A 138 -4.76 -21.90 10.30
N THR A 139 -3.58 -22.03 9.69
CA THR A 139 -2.48 -21.06 9.78
C THR A 139 -2.90 -19.74 9.15
N CYS A 140 -3.59 -19.79 8.00
CA CYS A 140 -4.11 -18.59 7.36
C CYS A 140 -5.14 -17.88 8.25
N ALA A 141 -6.04 -18.63 8.89
CA ALA A 141 -7.05 -18.09 9.80
C ALA A 141 -6.41 -17.47 11.05
N MET A 142 -5.40 -18.12 11.63
CA MET A 142 -4.63 -17.56 12.73
C MET A 142 -3.93 -16.26 12.33
N GLY A 143 -3.31 -16.22 11.13
CA GLY A 143 -2.71 -15.01 10.58
C GLY A 143 -3.72 -13.86 10.46
N ALA A 144 -4.95 -14.15 10.05
CA ALA A 144 -6.03 -13.15 9.96
C ALA A 144 -6.48 -12.63 11.33
N VAL A 145 -6.56 -13.50 12.34
CA VAL A 145 -6.84 -13.11 13.73
C VAL A 145 -5.71 -12.22 14.26
N LEU A 146 -4.46 -12.64 14.10
CA LEU A 146 -3.29 -11.86 14.53
C LEU A 146 -3.20 -10.51 13.81
N ALA A 147 -3.65 -10.42 12.55
CA ALA A 147 -3.70 -9.16 11.81
C ALA A 147 -4.58 -8.10 12.48
N SER A 148 -5.64 -8.52 13.19
CA SER A 148 -6.53 -7.64 13.97
C SER A 148 -5.97 -7.31 15.35
N LEU A 149 -4.85 -7.91 15.74
CA LEU A 149 -4.19 -7.70 17.03
C LEU A 149 -2.82 -7.05 16.85
N ILE A 150 -2.50 -6.59 15.64
CA ILE A 150 -1.25 -5.85 15.41
C ILE A 150 -1.38 -4.50 16.12
N GLY A 151 -0.87 -4.44 17.33
CA GLY A 151 -0.54 -3.19 18.00
C GLY A 151 0.87 -2.75 17.64
N ASN A 152 1.13 -1.45 17.70
CA ASN A 152 2.50 -0.99 17.88
C ASN A 152 2.54 0.03 19.02
N ASP A 153 3.68 0.10 19.70
CA ASP A 153 4.03 1.21 20.56
C ASP A 153 4.78 2.23 19.69
N PHE A 154 4.02 3.12 19.04
CA PHE A 154 4.59 4.06 18.08
C PHE A 154 5.14 5.27 18.82
N GLN A 155 6.47 5.37 18.95
CA GLN A 155 7.10 6.62 19.37
C GLN A 155 7.82 7.38 18.24
N LEU A 156 8.19 6.77 17.10
CA LEU A 156 8.92 7.51 16.04
C LEU A 156 8.69 7.15 14.54
N TRP A 157 8.28 5.94 14.11
CA TRP A 157 8.59 5.52 12.71
C TRP A 157 7.53 4.86 11.83
N GLY A 158 6.44 4.31 12.34
CA GLY A 158 5.49 3.58 11.49
C GLY A 158 4.82 2.44 12.23
N GLY A 159 3.70 1.94 11.71
CA GLY A 159 3.10 0.70 12.16
C GLY A 159 1.80 0.33 11.46
N PHE A 160 1.36 -0.92 11.66
CA PHE A 160 0.03 -1.39 11.26
C PHE A 160 -1.00 -1.27 12.40
N GLY A 161 -0.60 -0.65 13.53
CA GLY A 161 -1.49 -0.39 14.66
C GLY A 161 -2.59 0.61 14.31
N TYR A 162 -3.77 0.45 14.90
CA TYR A 162 -4.95 1.26 14.57
C TYR A 162 -4.76 2.77 14.76
N VAL A 163 -3.98 3.18 15.76
CA VAL A 163 -3.66 4.60 16.04
C VAL A 163 -3.04 5.32 14.85
N ASN A 164 -2.43 4.59 13.90
CA ASN A 164 -1.86 5.18 12.70
C ASN A 164 -2.91 5.63 11.68
N TYR A 165 -4.12 5.08 11.77
CA TYR A 165 -5.16 5.24 10.76
C TYR A 165 -6.44 5.88 11.29
N MET A 166 -6.69 5.79 12.59
CA MET A 166 -7.85 6.40 13.26
C MET A 166 -7.87 7.93 13.13
N SER A 167 -9.06 8.52 13.23
CA SER A 167 -9.33 9.95 13.05
C SER A 167 -8.70 10.82 14.15
N ASP A 168 -8.62 10.27 15.36
CA ASP A 168 -7.92 10.87 16.51
C ASP A 168 -6.45 10.45 16.59
N GLY A 169 -5.97 9.71 15.59
CA GLY A 169 -4.61 9.21 15.46
C GLY A 169 -3.76 10.05 14.51
N TRP A 170 -2.87 9.37 13.78
CA TRP A 170 -1.96 10.00 12.82
C TRP A 170 -2.55 10.21 11.43
N GLY A 171 -3.66 9.57 11.09
CA GLY A 171 -4.33 9.80 9.81
C GLY A 171 -3.58 9.34 8.57
N LEU A 172 -2.73 8.30 8.65
CA LEU A 172 -1.86 7.83 7.57
C LEU A 172 -2.66 7.07 6.49
N TYR A 173 -3.47 7.80 5.72
CA TYR A 173 -4.44 7.23 4.79
C TYR A 173 -3.78 6.50 3.62
N THR A 174 -2.73 7.06 3.04
CA THR A 174 -1.98 6.41 1.94
C THR A 174 -1.31 5.12 2.41
N GLN A 175 -0.75 5.14 3.63
CA GLN A 175 -0.17 3.98 4.28
C GLN A 175 -1.20 2.87 4.53
N LEU A 176 -2.44 3.19 4.89
CA LEU A 176 -3.51 2.20 5.07
C LEU A 176 -3.76 1.40 3.79
N TRP A 177 -3.85 2.08 2.65
CA TRP A 177 -4.01 1.42 1.35
C TRP A 177 -2.83 0.53 1.03
N GLY A 178 -1.61 1.04 1.24
CA GLY A 178 -0.40 0.25 1.09
C GLY A 178 -0.39 -0.99 1.98
N MET A 179 -0.81 -0.87 3.25
CA MET A 179 -0.84 -1.98 4.22
C MET A 179 -1.72 -3.13 3.71
N VAL A 180 -2.90 -2.81 3.18
CA VAL A 180 -3.83 -3.83 2.69
C VAL A 180 -3.38 -4.44 1.36
N LEU A 181 -2.78 -3.65 0.46
CA LEU A 181 -2.33 -4.13 -0.84
C LEU A 181 -1.02 -4.93 -0.77
N LEU A 182 -0.12 -4.59 0.17
CA LEU A 182 1.20 -5.20 0.33
C LEU A 182 1.17 -6.74 0.37
N PRO A 183 0.43 -7.40 1.28
CA PRO A 183 0.44 -8.87 1.34
C PRO A 183 -0.10 -9.51 0.05
N ILE A 184 -1.07 -8.88 -0.62
CA ILE A 184 -1.62 -9.35 -1.90
C ILE A 184 -0.55 -9.24 -3.00
N ALA A 185 0.14 -8.11 -3.06
CA ALA A 185 1.23 -7.86 -3.99
C ALA A 185 2.38 -8.86 -3.81
N LEU A 186 2.74 -9.16 -2.56
CA LEU A 186 3.74 -10.18 -2.22
C LEU A 186 3.31 -11.58 -2.64
N ALA A 187 2.06 -11.97 -2.37
CA ALA A 187 1.52 -13.27 -2.74
C ALA A 187 1.51 -13.48 -4.26
N LEU A 188 1.05 -12.48 -5.02
CA LEU A 188 1.02 -12.54 -6.49
C LEU A 188 2.41 -12.47 -7.10
N GLY A 189 3.29 -11.61 -6.58
CA GLY A 189 4.68 -11.51 -7.01
C GLY A 189 5.43 -12.81 -6.77
N PHE A 190 5.27 -13.40 -5.58
CA PHE A 190 5.85 -14.69 -5.24
C PHE A 190 5.37 -15.78 -6.19
N HIS A 191 4.07 -15.89 -6.41
CA HIS A 191 3.51 -16.85 -7.36
C HIS A 191 4.13 -16.69 -8.76
N THR A 192 4.22 -15.44 -9.25
CA THR A 192 4.76 -15.12 -10.57
C THR A 192 6.21 -15.53 -10.74
N ILE A 193 7.07 -15.25 -9.74
CA ILE A 193 8.48 -15.66 -9.75
C ILE A 193 8.60 -17.19 -9.88
N ARG A 194 7.69 -17.93 -9.24
CA ARG A 194 7.69 -19.40 -9.21
C ARG A 194 7.13 -20.02 -10.49
N THR A 195 5.95 -19.61 -10.91
CA THR A 195 5.19 -20.27 -11.97
C THR A 195 5.38 -19.62 -13.33
N SER A 196 6.01 -18.45 -13.41
CA SER A 196 6.11 -17.63 -14.64
C SER A 196 4.73 -17.30 -15.24
N GLN A 197 3.71 -17.19 -14.38
CA GLN A 197 2.34 -16.83 -14.77
C GLN A 197 1.83 -15.71 -13.86
N GLY A 198 0.79 -15.00 -14.29
CA GLY A 198 0.17 -13.96 -13.47
C GLY A 198 0.93 -12.63 -13.43
N TYR A 199 1.86 -12.40 -14.37
CA TYR A 199 2.64 -11.15 -14.47
C TYR A 199 1.77 -9.89 -14.42
N PHE A 200 0.64 -9.87 -15.14
CA PHE A 200 -0.26 -8.73 -15.14
C PHE A 200 -0.77 -8.39 -13.74
N SER A 201 -1.33 -9.37 -13.02
CA SER A 201 -1.87 -9.15 -11.67
C SER A 201 -0.77 -8.79 -10.67
N ALA A 202 0.40 -9.43 -10.75
CA ALA A 202 1.54 -9.09 -9.89
C ALA A 202 2.02 -7.65 -10.14
N THR A 203 2.14 -7.23 -11.39
CA THR A 203 2.46 -5.84 -11.76
C THR A 203 1.39 -4.91 -11.22
N LEU A 204 0.12 -5.16 -11.52
CA LEU A 204 -0.99 -4.29 -11.15
C LEU A 204 -1.02 -4.02 -9.63
N PHE A 205 -0.94 -5.07 -8.82
CA PHE A 205 -1.00 -4.92 -7.37
C PHE A 205 0.29 -4.34 -6.77
N LEU A 206 1.46 -4.62 -7.34
CA LEU A 206 2.70 -3.96 -6.91
C LEU A 206 2.71 -2.48 -7.26
N SER A 207 2.27 -2.12 -8.47
CA SER A 207 2.09 -0.74 -8.90
C SER A 207 1.06 -0.03 -8.04
N ALA A 208 -0.09 -0.65 -7.77
CA ALA A 208 -1.09 -0.09 -6.86
C ALA A 208 -0.54 0.10 -5.44
N THR A 209 0.25 -0.85 -4.93
CA THR A 209 0.93 -0.72 -3.63
C THR A 209 1.91 0.44 -3.65
N LEU A 210 2.71 0.61 -4.70
CA LEU A 210 3.71 1.67 -4.83
C LEU A 210 3.06 3.05 -4.99
N MET A 211 2.00 3.15 -5.78
CA MET A 211 1.23 4.39 -5.96
C MET A 211 0.37 4.73 -4.74
N SER A 212 0.04 3.74 -3.90
CA SER A 212 -0.62 3.97 -2.61
C SER A 212 0.36 4.32 -1.52
N HIS A 213 1.50 3.65 -1.45
CA HIS A 213 2.54 3.90 -0.45
C HIS A 213 3.92 3.48 -0.96
N LEU A 214 4.76 4.45 -1.33
CA LEU A 214 6.07 4.24 -1.95
C LEU A 214 6.97 3.35 -1.10
N LEU A 215 7.03 3.60 0.21
CA LEU A 215 7.85 2.81 1.13
C LEU A 215 7.42 1.35 1.17
N TYR A 216 6.11 1.07 1.11
CA TYR A 216 5.62 -0.31 1.10
C TYR A 216 5.80 -0.98 -0.25
N GLY A 217 5.71 -0.23 -1.35
CA GLY A 217 6.16 -0.69 -2.66
C GLY A 217 7.63 -1.13 -2.63
N TYR A 218 8.51 -0.30 -2.05
CA TYR A 218 9.92 -0.62 -1.87
C TYR A 218 10.14 -1.87 -1.00
N MET A 219 9.47 -1.94 0.16
CA MET A 219 9.51 -3.13 1.03
C MET A 219 9.06 -4.38 0.27
N ALA A 220 8.02 -4.28 -0.57
CA ALA A 220 7.55 -5.40 -1.37
C ALA A 220 8.62 -5.95 -2.31
N PHE A 221 9.39 -5.07 -2.97
CA PHE A 221 10.50 -5.49 -3.84
C PHE A 221 11.62 -6.18 -3.08
N LEU A 222 12.03 -5.62 -1.94
CA LEU A 222 13.04 -6.25 -1.09
C LEU A 222 12.59 -7.65 -0.66
N THR A 223 11.36 -7.77 -0.15
CA THR A 223 10.81 -9.05 0.30
C THR A 223 10.71 -10.05 -0.86
N LEU A 224 10.28 -9.64 -2.05
CA LEU A 224 10.26 -10.52 -3.22
C LEU A 224 11.67 -10.97 -3.65
N GLY A 225 12.67 -10.09 -3.52
CA GLY A 225 14.08 -10.42 -3.71
C GLY A 225 14.54 -11.53 -2.76
N PHE A 226 14.22 -11.40 -1.47
CA PHE A 226 14.51 -12.44 -0.49
C PHE A 226 13.74 -13.74 -0.78
N LEU A 227 12.47 -13.66 -1.15
CA LEU A 227 11.66 -14.84 -1.46
C LEU A 227 12.12 -15.56 -2.74
N ALA A 228 12.76 -14.87 -3.67
CA ALA A 228 13.38 -15.47 -4.86
C ALA A 228 14.64 -16.30 -4.54
N LEU A 229 15.22 -16.16 -3.34
CA LEU A 229 16.35 -16.97 -2.88
C LEU A 229 15.94 -18.34 -2.35
N ILE A 230 14.68 -18.52 -1.91
CA ILE A 230 14.23 -19.75 -1.27
C ILE A 230 13.96 -20.81 -2.36
N PRO A 231 14.62 -21.96 -2.45
CA PRO A 231 14.24 -23.03 -3.37
C PRO A 231 13.18 -23.94 -2.70
N LEU A 232 12.00 -24.12 -3.32
CA LEU A 232 10.90 -24.92 -2.72
C LEU A 232 10.94 -26.41 -3.09
N THR A 233 11.84 -26.83 -3.96
CA THR A 233 11.93 -28.21 -4.43
C THR A 233 12.93 -28.99 -3.59
N GLN A 234 12.50 -30.13 -3.03
CA GLN A 234 13.38 -31.17 -2.50
C GLN A 234 14.26 -31.70 -3.64
N VAL A 235 15.40 -31.07 -3.91
CA VAL A 235 16.32 -31.49 -4.96
C VAL A 235 17.73 -31.58 -4.42
N THR A 236 18.33 -32.71 -4.73
CA THR A 236 19.71 -33.14 -4.54
C THR A 236 20.73 -32.05 -4.82
N VAL A 237 21.69 -31.97 -3.91
CA VAL A 237 22.64 -30.88 -3.64
C VAL A 237 23.48 -30.47 -4.86
N GLY A 238 23.66 -29.15 -5.03
CA GLY A 238 24.85 -28.55 -5.65
C GLY A 238 24.58 -27.67 -6.86
N ARG A 239 24.42 -28.26 -8.05
CA ARG A 239 24.32 -27.52 -9.32
C ARG A 239 22.89 -27.11 -9.72
N SER A 240 21.88 -27.86 -9.28
CA SER A 240 20.47 -27.60 -9.61
C SER A 240 19.92 -26.37 -8.88
N LEU A 241 20.27 -26.17 -7.61
CA LEU A 241 19.75 -25.09 -6.76
C LEU A 241 20.17 -23.70 -7.25
N PHE A 242 21.45 -23.53 -7.60
CA PHE A 242 21.95 -22.25 -8.10
C PHE A 242 21.25 -21.83 -9.39
N LEU A 243 21.04 -22.75 -10.34
CA LEU A 243 20.33 -22.47 -11.59
C LEU A 243 18.85 -22.14 -11.35
N ILE A 244 18.20 -22.79 -10.38
CA ILE A 244 16.83 -22.49 -9.96
C ILE A 244 16.74 -21.06 -9.39
N ILE A 245 17.65 -20.70 -8.49
CA ILE A 245 17.70 -19.36 -7.89
C ILE A 245 18.00 -18.32 -8.99
N LEU A 246 18.99 -18.57 -9.83
CA LEU A 246 19.35 -17.67 -10.93
C LEU A 246 18.16 -17.46 -11.88
N ASN A 247 17.40 -18.50 -12.21
CA ASN A 247 16.20 -18.36 -13.04
C ASN A 247 15.09 -17.57 -12.33
N GLN A 248 14.90 -17.74 -11.02
CA GLN A 248 13.96 -16.92 -10.25
C GLN A 248 14.37 -15.45 -10.24
N TRP A 249 15.67 -15.17 -10.06
CA TRP A 249 16.22 -13.81 -10.13
C TRP A 249 16.13 -13.20 -11.52
N LYS A 250 16.38 -13.97 -12.59
CA LYS A 250 16.16 -13.52 -13.97
C LYS A 250 14.69 -13.15 -14.23
N ARG A 251 13.75 -13.96 -13.71
CA ARG A 251 12.31 -13.68 -13.82
C ARG A 251 11.93 -12.43 -13.02
N LEU A 252 12.43 -12.30 -11.80
CA LEU A 252 12.23 -11.11 -10.96
C LEU A 252 12.81 -9.86 -11.64
N ALA A 253 14.01 -9.95 -12.21
CA ALA A 253 14.64 -8.85 -12.93
C ALA A 253 13.83 -8.46 -14.18
N GLY A 254 13.41 -9.43 -15.01
CA GLY A 254 12.56 -9.17 -16.16
C GLY A 254 11.22 -8.53 -15.77
N PHE A 255 10.62 -9.00 -14.68
CA PHE A 255 9.40 -8.44 -14.10
C PHE A 255 9.60 -7.00 -13.61
N PHE A 256 10.68 -6.73 -12.88
CA PHE A 256 11.01 -5.42 -12.34
C PHE A 256 11.30 -4.41 -13.45
N CYS A 257 12.18 -4.77 -14.38
CA CYS A 257 12.61 -3.90 -15.47
C CYS A 257 11.48 -3.55 -16.44
N SER A 258 10.58 -4.49 -16.76
CA SER A 258 9.58 -4.28 -17.82
C SER A 258 8.34 -3.52 -17.39
N ARG A 259 8.00 -3.49 -16.09
CA ARG A 259 6.68 -3.01 -15.65
C ARG A 259 6.70 -2.13 -14.41
N VAL A 260 7.51 -2.48 -13.41
CA VAL A 260 7.59 -1.71 -12.17
C VAL A 260 8.39 -0.45 -12.38
N LEU A 261 9.52 -0.55 -13.09
CA LEU A 261 10.37 0.60 -13.37
C LEU A 261 9.57 1.74 -14.03
N SER A 262 8.64 1.41 -14.94
CA SER A 262 7.77 2.42 -15.56
C SER A 262 6.90 3.17 -14.54
N VAL A 263 6.37 2.49 -13.52
CA VAL A 263 5.54 3.12 -12.48
C VAL A 263 6.41 3.85 -11.47
N THR A 264 7.61 3.38 -11.18
CA THR A 264 8.55 4.13 -10.33
C THR A 264 9.04 5.39 -11.05
N MET A 265 9.24 5.33 -12.36
CA MET A 265 9.60 6.50 -13.19
C MET A 265 8.52 7.57 -13.16
N TYR A 266 7.25 7.21 -12.97
CA TYR A 266 6.18 8.18 -12.77
C TYR A 266 6.49 9.16 -11.63
N PHE A 267 7.10 8.70 -10.54
CA PHE A 267 7.48 9.56 -9.41
C PHE A 267 8.91 10.10 -9.50
N LEU A 268 9.83 9.32 -10.06
CA LEU A 268 11.24 9.72 -10.17
C LEU A 268 11.46 10.80 -11.22
N LEU A 269 10.72 10.78 -12.34
CA LEU A 269 10.87 11.78 -13.40
C LEU A 269 10.49 13.18 -12.92
N PRO A 270 9.28 13.42 -12.34
CA PRO A 270 8.96 14.72 -11.76
C PRO A 270 9.97 15.12 -10.68
N PHE A 271 10.40 14.19 -9.83
CA PHE A 271 11.40 14.51 -8.80
C PHE A 271 12.73 15.05 -9.37
N VAL A 272 13.19 14.53 -10.51
CA VAL A 272 14.40 15.02 -11.19
C VAL A 272 14.14 16.34 -11.92
N LEU A 273 12.98 16.47 -12.57
CA LEU A 273 12.63 17.68 -13.34
C LEU A 273 12.38 18.87 -12.40
N ASP A 274 11.62 18.66 -11.33
CA ASP A 274 11.18 19.66 -10.35
C ASP A 274 12.22 19.89 -9.25
N HIS A 275 13.51 19.64 -9.52
CA HIS A 275 14.62 19.82 -8.59
C HIS A 275 14.66 21.22 -7.94
N GLU A 276 14.07 22.23 -8.59
CA GLU A 276 13.90 23.58 -8.05
C GLU A 276 13.05 23.65 -6.78
N HIS A 277 12.09 22.73 -6.61
CA HIS A 277 11.25 22.61 -5.41
C HIS A 277 11.98 21.93 -4.25
N PHE A 278 13.11 21.27 -4.51
CA PHE A 278 13.91 20.54 -3.53
C PHE A 278 15.31 21.17 -3.30
N GLY A 279 15.65 22.22 -4.05
CA GLY A 279 16.97 22.82 -4.09
C GLY A 279 17.10 24.14 -3.32
N GLY A 280 17.59 24.05 -2.08
CA GLY A 280 18.25 25.15 -1.36
C GLY A 280 17.32 26.20 -0.75
N GLY A 281 17.20 26.17 0.58
CA GLY A 281 16.66 27.32 1.32
C GLY A 281 17.44 28.62 1.01
N PRO A 282 16.95 29.79 1.45
CA PRO A 282 17.53 31.10 1.12
C PRO A 282 19.03 31.26 1.42
N THR A 283 19.60 30.35 2.21
CA THR A 283 21.00 30.34 2.62
C THR A 283 21.95 29.62 1.66
N SER A 284 21.48 28.77 0.72
CA SER A 284 22.39 28.05 -0.19
C SER A 284 22.68 28.79 -1.50
N LYS A 285 21.98 29.90 -1.77
CA LYS A 285 22.22 30.78 -2.93
C LYS A 285 22.88 32.12 -2.56
N ALA A 286 23.34 32.27 -1.31
CA ALA A 286 23.83 33.54 -0.79
C ALA A 286 25.26 33.93 -1.20
N ASP A 287 26.01 33.10 -1.95
CA ASP A 287 27.44 33.35 -2.16
C ASP A 287 27.92 33.71 -3.58
N ASN A 288 27.03 33.85 -4.59
CA ASN A 288 27.52 34.11 -5.96
C ASN A 288 27.04 35.40 -6.64
N ASN A 289 26.20 36.22 -6.01
CA ASN A 289 25.87 37.54 -6.54
C ASN A 289 26.29 38.62 -5.56
N ARG A 290 27.51 39.14 -5.74
CA ARG A 290 27.90 40.47 -5.27
C ARG A 290 26.90 41.48 -5.82
N PHE A 291 25.86 41.79 -5.05
CA PHE A 291 25.11 43.02 -5.23
C PHE A 291 26.04 44.17 -4.85
N LEU A 292 26.68 44.75 -5.86
CA LEU A 292 27.32 46.06 -5.77
C LEU A 292 26.22 47.08 -5.46
N TRP A 293 26.01 47.35 -4.18
CA TRP A 293 25.25 48.50 -3.72
C TRP A 293 26.21 49.70 -3.71
N THR A 294 26.25 50.47 -4.80
CA THR A 294 26.86 51.81 -4.77
C THR A 294 25.83 52.79 -4.22
N PRO A 295 26.06 53.44 -3.06
CA PRO A 295 25.19 54.51 -2.60
C PRO A 295 25.43 55.73 -3.47
N SER A 296 24.47 56.10 -4.32
CA SER A 296 24.38 57.46 -4.81
C SER A 296 23.80 58.32 -3.69
N GLY A 297 24.68 58.97 -2.92
CA GLY A 297 24.30 60.15 -2.14
C GLY A 297 24.08 61.36 -3.07
N PRO A 298 23.41 62.42 -2.59
CA PRO A 298 23.47 63.72 -3.25
C PRO A 298 24.88 64.32 -3.21
#